data_AF-A0A9Q9AJ89-F1
#
_entry.id   AF-A0A9Q9AJ89-F1
#
_cell.length_a   1.000
_cell.length_b   1.000
_cell.length_c   1.000
_cell.angle_alpha   90.00
_cell.angle_beta   90.00
_cell.angle_gamma   90.00
#
_symmetry.space_group_name_H-M   'P 1'
#
loop_
_entity.id
_entity.type
_entity.pdbx_description
1 polymer ?
#
loop_
_entity_poly.entity_id
_entity_poly.type
_entity_poly.pdbx_seq_one_letter_code
_entity_poly.pdbx_strand_id
1 'polypeptide(L)'
;MDHSQSSLAITTWAECQRHAPYRENVEHQQSIGIVESLLLGSISAYEAATSITKTYDPFADQTGYGIIGVFWSIFSNATRMLAGDTVLAQVLADFVIAMQALPDAVDTHGRTIALVGGAVYWRDLPGFGVAFREYGLYVDGPDDNDDDFIGYIAQTTLFVNATTFAAELLVRAPFEVHMDFYALNALMTALRRDETVDSTDERQAEVSLYLPAAARWIEIAGGSLYSLCQRKSGEGQGGKRLSLGQWEYWKERFAIISESGGFSDDQKTLAKEAYEKMSALEHIGP
;
A
#
# COMPACT_ATOMS: atom_id res chain seq x y z
N MET A 1 16.89 -5.79 8.88
CA MET A 1 16.52 -5.82 10.31
C MET A 1 17.00 -7.16 10.88
N ASP A 2 17.46 -7.23 12.12
CA ASP A 2 17.82 -8.51 12.75
C ASP A 2 16.54 -9.34 12.94
N HIS A 3 16.59 -10.67 12.69
CA HIS A 3 15.42 -11.56 12.82
C HIS A 3 14.78 -11.44 14.21
N SER A 4 15.57 -11.25 15.27
CA SER A 4 15.06 -11.04 16.62
C SER A 4 14.27 -9.74 16.78
N GLN A 5 14.66 -8.68 16.07
CA GLN A 5 13.97 -7.38 16.12
C GLN A 5 12.65 -7.42 15.34
N SER A 6 12.64 -8.08 14.18
CA SER A 6 11.41 -8.26 13.38
C SER A 6 10.35 -9.06 14.13
N SER A 7 10.73 -10.16 14.79
CA SER A 7 9.78 -10.96 15.59
C SER A 7 9.19 -10.18 16.77
N LEU A 8 9.98 -9.34 17.44
CA LEU A 8 9.48 -8.48 18.52
C LEU A 8 8.49 -7.42 18.00
N ALA A 9 8.79 -6.80 16.85
CA ALA A 9 7.89 -5.81 16.24
C ALA A 9 6.54 -6.44 15.85
N ILE A 10 6.56 -7.65 15.26
CA ILE A 10 5.36 -8.38 14.85
C ILE A 10 4.49 -8.74 16.07
N THR A 11 5.08 -9.29 17.12
CA THR A 11 4.35 -9.67 18.35
C THR A 11 3.79 -8.45 19.08
N THR A 12 4.58 -7.38 19.18
CA THR A 12 4.13 -6.09 19.75
C THR A 12 2.94 -5.52 18.96
N TRP A 13 3.03 -5.54 17.62
CA TRP A 13 1.91 -5.12 16.77
C TRP A 13 0.66 -5.95 17.05
N ALA A 14 0.78 -7.27 17.07
CA ALA A 14 -0.34 -8.17 17.29
C ALA A 14 -0.99 -7.94 18.67
N GLU A 15 -0.19 -7.80 19.73
CA GLU A 15 -0.67 -7.46 21.08
C GLU A 15 -1.44 -6.13 21.10
N CYS A 16 -0.92 -5.07 20.47
CA CYS A 16 -1.63 -3.79 20.34
C CYS A 16 -2.97 -3.97 19.60
N GLN A 17 -2.99 -4.74 18.51
CA GLN A 17 -4.23 -4.97 17.76
C GLN A 17 -5.27 -5.78 18.57
N ARG A 18 -4.84 -6.72 19.42
CA ARG A 18 -5.75 -7.53 20.26
C ARG A 18 -6.46 -6.71 21.33
N HIS A 19 -5.80 -5.68 21.85
CA HIS A 19 -6.35 -4.79 22.89
C HIS A 19 -7.13 -3.60 22.33
N ALA A 20 -7.29 -3.48 21.01
CA ALA A 20 -8.07 -2.40 20.41
C ALA A 20 -9.57 -2.61 20.68
N PRO A 21 -10.31 -1.58 21.16
CA PRO A 21 -11.69 -1.72 21.65
C PRO A 21 -12.72 -2.14 20.60
N TYR A 22 -12.40 -1.97 19.31
CA TYR A 22 -13.26 -2.37 18.18
C TYR A 22 -12.89 -3.76 17.60
N ARG A 23 -12.02 -4.52 18.27
CA ARG A 23 -11.50 -5.81 17.79
C ARG A 23 -11.76 -6.98 18.73
N GLU A 24 -12.74 -6.84 19.63
CA GLU A 24 -13.08 -7.85 20.63
C GLU A 24 -13.75 -9.11 20.05
N ASN A 25 -14.31 -9.02 18.83
CA ASN A 25 -14.94 -10.17 18.16
C ASN A 25 -13.94 -11.31 17.94
N VAL A 26 -14.41 -12.54 18.06
CA VAL A 26 -13.61 -13.76 17.94
C VAL A 26 -12.92 -13.84 16.58
N GLU A 27 -13.61 -13.46 15.51
CA GLU A 27 -13.11 -13.46 14.13
C GLU A 27 -11.96 -12.45 13.96
N HIS A 28 -12.05 -11.29 14.60
CA HIS A 28 -10.99 -10.27 14.58
C HIS A 28 -9.75 -10.77 15.31
N GLN A 29 -9.92 -11.38 16.48
CA GLN A 29 -8.83 -11.97 17.27
C GLN A 29 -8.14 -13.12 16.51
N GLN A 30 -8.92 -13.99 15.86
CA GLN A 30 -8.40 -15.04 14.98
C GLN A 30 -7.62 -14.46 13.81
N SER A 31 -8.14 -13.41 13.17
CA SER A 31 -7.48 -12.74 12.06
C SER A 31 -6.13 -12.16 12.45
N ILE A 32 -6.05 -11.51 13.61
CA ILE A 32 -4.78 -10.99 14.15
C ILE A 32 -3.78 -12.12 14.35
N GLY A 33 -4.20 -13.24 14.93
CA GLY A 33 -3.33 -14.41 15.13
C GLY A 33 -2.86 -15.05 13.80
N ILE A 34 -3.72 -15.07 12.78
CA ILE A 34 -3.37 -15.57 11.45
C ILE A 34 -2.33 -14.65 10.78
N VAL A 35 -2.54 -13.34 10.81
CA VAL A 35 -1.58 -12.37 10.24
C VAL A 35 -0.26 -12.40 10.99
N GLU A 36 -0.27 -12.49 12.32
CA GLU A 36 0.94 -12.66 13.13
C GLU A 36 1.69 -13.94 12.74
N SER A 37 0.99 -15.08 12.66
CA SER A 37 1.60 -16.36 12.29
C SER A 37 2.20 -16.35 10.88
N LEU A 38 1.54 -15.68 9.94
CA LEU A 38 2.04 -15.46 8.58
C LEU A 38 3.35 -14.65 8.61
N LEU A 39 3.36 -13.52 9.33
CA LEU A 39 4.52 -12.63 9.41
C LEU A 39 5.70 -13.25 10.16
N LEU A 40 5.45 -14.13 11.14
CA LEU A 40 6.46 -14.94 11.81
C LEU A 40 6.94 -16.13 10.97
N GLY A 41 6.37 -16.36 9.78
CA GLY A 41 6.71 -17.49 8.92
C GLY A 41 6.29 -18.85 9.47
N SER A 42 5.36 -18.87 10.44
CA SER A 42 4.84 -20.12 11.05
C SER A 42 3.79 -20.80 10.16
N ILE A 43 3.17 -20.05 9.25
CA ILE A 43 2.26 -20.56 8.23
C ILE A 43 2.55 -19.86 6.90
N SER A 44 2.22 -20.52 5.79
CA SER A 44 2.35 -19.95 4.44
C SER A 44 1.25 -18.93 4.13
N ALA A 45 1.49 -18.11 3.09
CA ALA A 45 0.47 -17.20 2.54
C ALA A 45 -0.84 -17.90 2.16
N TYR A 46 -0.76 -19.09 1.56
CA TYR A 46 -1.92 -19.89 1.19
C TYR A 46 -2.69 -20.44 2.40
N GLU A 47 -1.99 -20.93 3.42
CA GLU A 47 -2.61 -21.41 4.66
C GLU A 47 -3.28 -20.27 5.43
N ALA A 48 -2.62 -19.11 5.49
CA ALA A 48 -3.19 -17.90 6.08
C ALA A 48 -4.45 -17.45 5.33
N ALA A 49 -4.38 -17.36 3.99
CA ALA A 49 -5.52 -17.00 3.14
C ALA A 49 -6.70 -17.95 3.37
N THR A 50 -6.45 -19.26 3.33
CA THR A 50 -7.48 -20.29 3.57
C THR A 50 -8.09 -20.18 4.97
N SER A 51 -7.28 -19.81 5.97
CA SER A 51 -7.77 -19.66 7.35
C SER A 51 -8.64 -18.42 7.50
N ILE A 52 -8.27 -17.31 6.84
CA ILE A 52 -9.10 -16.09 6.80
C ILE A 52 -10.42 -16.38 6.08
N THR A 53 -10.41 -16.99 4.89
CA THR A 53 -11.67 -17.29 4.17
C THR A 53 -12.60 -18.17 5.00
N LYS A 54 -12.09 -19.25 5.61
CA LYS A 54 -12.89 -20.09 6.52
C LYS A 54 -13.48 -19.33 7.71
N THR A 55 -12.77 -18.32 8.22
CA THR A 55 -13.24 -17.49 9.33
C THR A 55 -14.41 -16.60 8.88
N TYR A 56 -14.37 -16.09 7.64
CA TYR A 56 -15.31 -15.08 7.16
C TYR A 56 -16.40 -15.58 6.21
N ASP A 57 -16.24 -16.76 5.58
CA ASP A 57 -17.24 -17.39 4.71
C ASP A 57 -18.64 -17.47 5.36
N PRO A 58 -18.79 -17.81 6.66
CA PRO A 58 -20.11 -17.83 7.32
C PRO A 58 -20.83 -16.48 7.35
N PHE A 59 -20.11 -15.38 7.10
CA PHE A 59 -20.63 -14.02 7.10
C PHE A 59 -20.77 -13.43 5.70
N ALA A 60 -20.36 -14.14 4.63
CA ALA A 60 -20.39 -13.64 3.27
C ALA A 60 -21.81 -13.26 2.80
N ASP A 61 -22.83 -14.04 3.21
CA ASP A 61 -24.25 -13.80 2.90
C ASP A 61 -24.91 -12.70 3.78
N GLN A 62 -24.24 -12.26 4.84
CA GLN A 62 -24.76 -11.21 5.72
C GLN A 62 -24.44 -9.87 5.06
N THR A 63 -25.46 -9.24 4.47
CA THR A 63 -25.33 -8.01 3.67
C THR A 63 -24.67 -6.89 4.47
N GLY A 64 -23.35 -6.74 4.34
CA GLY A 64 -22.60 -5.65 4.94
C GLY A 64 -21.10 -5.86 4.85
N TYR A 65 -20.39 -4.84 4.37
CA TYR A 65 -18.93 -4.78 4.39
C TYR A 65 -18.33 -4.81 5.81
N GLY A 66 -19.14 -4.86 6.87
CA GLY A 66 -18.74 -4.59 8.25
C GLY A 66 -17.64 -5.51 8.75
N ILE A 67 -17.91 -6.82 8.83
CA ILE A 67 -16.97 -7.73 9.50
C ILE A 67 -15.71 -7.98 8.67
N ILE A 68 -15.84 -8.16 7.34
CA ILE A 68 -14.68 -8.31 6.46
C ILE A 68 -13.89 -7.00 6.29
N GLY A 69 -14.56 -5.85 6.39
CA GLY A 69 -13.92 -4.54 6.39
C GLY A 69 -13.00 -4.37 7.60
N VAL A 70 -13.39 -4.89 8.78
CA VAL A 70 -12.51 -4.88 9.95
C VAL A 70 -11.28 -5.77 9.72
N PHE A 71 -11.43 -6.95 9.10
CA PHE A 71 -10.27 -7.74 8.67
C PHE A 71 -9.32 -6.92 7.78
N TRP A 72 -9.86 -6.26 6.74
CA TRP A 72 -9.02 -5.44 5.88
C TRP A 72 -8.37 -4.26 6.62
N SER A 73 -9.01 -3.71 7.66
CA SER A 73 -8.39 -2.71 8.53
C SER A 73 -7.23 -3.27 9.35
N ILE A 74 -7.34 -4.51 9.86
CA ILE A 74 -6.27 -5.22 10.58
C ILE A 74 -5.09 -5.43 9.64
N PHE A 75 -5.37 -5.99 8.46
CA PHE A 75 -4.35 -6.28 7.46
C PHE A 75 -3.65 -5.00 6.97
N SER A 76 -4.40 -3.95 6.67
CA SER A 76 -3.85 -2.67 6.21
C SER A 76 -3.05 -1.94 7.30
N ASN A 77 -3.42 -2.12 8.58
CA ASN A 77 -2.59 -1.64 9.66
C ASN A 77 -1.27 -2.42 9.75
N ALA A 78 -1.28 -3.74 9.54
CA ALA A 78 -0.07 -4.56 9.52
C ALA A 78 0.91 -4.08 8.43
N THR A 79 0.41 -3.78 7.22
CA THR A 79 1.25 -3.26 6.14
C THR A 79 1.84 -1.91 6.51
N ARG A 80 1.05 -0.99 7.07
CA ARG A 80 1.52 0.32 7.54
C ARG A 80 2.59 0.23 8.64
N MET A 81 2.44 -0.71 9.57
CA MET A 81 3.33 -0.80 10.73
C MET A 81 4.61 -1.61 10.45
N LEU A 82 4.55 -2.61 9.58
CA LEU A 82 5.59 -3.65 9.49
C LEU A 82 6.20 -3.82 8.09
N ALA A 83 5.55 -3.36 7.02
CA ALA A 83 5.98 -3.66 5.65
C ALA A 83 7.09 -2.74 5.11
N GLY A 84 7.86 -2.07 5.96
CA GLY A 84 9.06 -1.33 5.54
C GLY A 84 10.20 -2.24 5.07
N ASP A 85 10.20 -3.49 5.53
CA ASP A 85 11.07 -4.55 5.04
C ASP A 85 10.45 -5.21 3.81
N THR A 86 11.20 -5.25 2.70
CA THR A 86 10.77 -5.86 1.44
C THR A 86 10.34 -7.33 1.61
N VAL A 87 10.95 -8.09 2.52
CA VAL A 87 10.57 -9.49 2.77
C VAL A 87 9.17 -9.57 3.39
N LEU A 88 8.88 -8.76 4.41
CA LEU A 88 7.54 -8.74 5.02
C LEU A 88 6.48 -8.19 4.06
N ALA A 89 6.84 -7.17 3.27
CA ALA A 89 6.00 -6.65 2.21
C ALA A 89 5.64 -7.73 1.16
N GLN A 90 6.61 -8.54 0.74
CA GLN A 90 6.40 -9.66 -0.19
C GLN A 90 5.51 -10.74 0.42
N VAL A 91 5.70 -11.11 1.69
CA VAL A 91 4.84 -12.07 2.40
C VAL A 91 3.38 -11.60 2.43
N LEU A 92 3.16 -10.32 2.72
CA LEU A 92 1.81 -9.72 2.72
C LEU A 92 1.22 -9.64 1.31
N ALA A 93 2.02 -9.33 0.29
CA ALA A 93 1.58 -9.32 -1.11
C ALA A 93 1.18 -10.73 -1.57
N ASP A 94 1.99 -11.74 -1.24
CA ASP A 94 1.72 -13.16 -1.56
C ASP A 94 0.44 -13.65 -0.88
N PHE A 95 0.14 -13.16 0.33
CA PHE A 95 -1.13 -13.43 0.99
C PHE A 95 -2.33 -12.88 0.20
N VAL A 96 -2.26 -11.64 -0.29
CA VAL A 96 -3.35 -11.06 -1.12
C VAL A 96 -3.51 -11.83 -2.43
N ILE A 97 -2.41 -12.21 -3.07
CA ILE A 97 -2.40 -13.05 -4.27
C ILE A 97 -3.04 -14.41 -3.99
N ALA A 98 -2.68 -15.04 -2.87
CA ALA A 98 -3.25 -16.32 -2.46
C ALA A 98 -4.75 -16.21 -2.18
N MET A 99 -5.20 -15.15 -1.49
CA MET A 99 -6.61 -14.88 -1.25
C MET A 99 -7.41 -14.80 -2.54
N GLN A 100 -6.90 -14.10 -3.56
CA GLN A 100 -7.60 -13.96 -4.84
C GLN A 100 -7.67 -15.27 -5.63
N ALA A 101 -6.70 -16.16 -5.44
CA ALA A 101 -6.65 -17.46 -6.10
C ALA A 101 -7.54 -18.52 -5.44
N LEU A 102 -8.15 -18.24 -4.28
CA LEU A 102 -9.05 -19.17 -3.61
C LEU A 102 -10.41 -19.26 -4.33
N PRO A 103 -11.13 -20.39 -4.16
CA PRO A 103 -12.51 -20.50 -4.64
C PRO A 103 -13.40 -19.42 -4.02
N ASP A 104 -14.35 -18.90 -4.80
CA ASP A 104 -15.31 -17.92 -4.31
C ASP A 104 -16.14 -18.47 -3.14
N ALA A 105 -16.58 -17.58 -2.24
CA ALA A 105 -17.57 -17.94 -1.23
C ALA A 105 -18.89 -18.37 -1.89
N VAL A 106 -19.51 -19.42 -1.38
CA VAL A 106 -20.77 -19.98 -1.89
C VAL A 106 -21.84 -20.06 -0.80
N ASP A 107 -23.09 -19.85 -1.18
CA ASP A 107 -24.24 -19.96 -0.29
C ASP A 107 -24.57 -21.43 0.05
N THR A 108 -25.62 -21.64 0.85
CA THR A 108 -26.09 -23.00 1.23
C THR A 108 -26.54 -23.86 0.04
N HIS A 109 -26.72 -23.27 -1.15
CA HIS A 109 -27.10 -23.95 -2.38
C HIS A 109 -25.91 -24.11 -3.34
N GLY A 110 -24.69 -23.74 -2.92
CA GLY A 110 -23.48 -23.81 -3.74
C GLY A 110 -23.38 -22.71 -4.81
N ARG A 111 -24.15 -21.62 -4.69
CA ARG A 111 -24.09 -20.50 -5.62
C ARG A 111 -23.10 -19.46 -5.12
N THR A 112 -22.29 -18.91 -6.02
CA THR A 112 -21.36 -17.83 -5.71
C THR A 112 -22.08 -16.65 -5.07
N ILE A 113 -21.55 -16.19 -3.94
CA ILE A 113 -22.05 -15.03 -3.21
C ILE A 113 -21.45 -13.77 -3.85
N ALA A 114 -22.33 -12.92 -4.37
CA ALA A 114 -21.96 -11.62 -4.93
C ALA A 114 -22.57 -10.49 -4.08
N LEU A 115 -21.78 -9.45 -3.86
CA LEU A 115 -22.19 -8.22 -3.21
C LEU A 115 -23.08 -7.37 -4.13
N VAL A 116 -23.74 -6.38 -3.53
CA VAL A 116 -24.41 -5.30 -4.28
C VAL A 116 -23.37 -4.61 -5.16
N GLY A 117 -23.56 -4.69 -6.49
CA GLY A 117 -22.57 -4.23 -7.48
C GLY A 117 -21.85 -5.35 -8.23
N GLY A 118 -22.11 -6.62 -7.89
CA GLY A 118 -21.62 -7.80 -8.63
C GLY A 118 -20.24 -8.30 -8.22
N ALA A 119 -19.58 -7.64 -7.27
CA ALA A 119 -18.29 -8.06 -6.73
C ALA A 119 -18.41 -9.38 -5.97
N VAL A 120 -17.51 -10.31 -6.23
CA VAL A 120 -17.47 -11.66 -5.66
C VAL A 120 -16.42 -11.73 -4.56
N TYR A 121 -16.77 -12.36 -3.45
CA TYR A 121 -15.83 -12.56 -2.34
C TYR A 121 -14.60 -13.35 -2.80
N TRP A 122 -13.45 -12.97 -2.24
CA TRP A 122 -12.12 -13.50 -2.53
C TRP A 122 -11.57 -13.11 -3.90
N ARG A 123 -12.32 -13.32 -4.98
CA ARG A 123 -11.89 -12.90 -6.33
C ARG A 123 -11.73 -11.39 -6.47
N ASP A 124 -12.70 -10.62 -6.01
CA ASP A 124 -12.69 -9.16 -6.21
C ASP A 124 -12.23 -8.40 -4.96
N LEU A 125 -11.85 -9.13 -3.90
CA LEU A 125 -11.34 -8.59 -2.63
C LEU A 125 -12.16 -7.39 -2.11
N PRO A 126 -13.49 -7.53 -1.95
CA PRO A 126 -14.35 -6.39 -1.68
C PRO A 126 -13.97 -5.68 -0.38
N GLY A 127 -13.89 -4.35 -0.45
CA GLY A 127 -13.52 -3.49 0.68
C GLY A 127 -12.01 -3.33 0.91
N PHE A 128 -11.16 -4.16 0.29
CA PHE A 128 -9.71 -4.08 0.46
C PHE A 128 -9.15 -2.71 0.08
N GLY A 129 -9.47 -2.19 -1.10
CA GLY A 129 -8.96 -0.89 -1.55
C GLY A 129 -9.38 0.26 -0.63
N VAL A 130 -10.62 0.27 -0.16
CA VAL A 130 -11.13 1.28 0.78
C VAL A 130 -10.38 1.21 2.11
N ALA A 131 -10.28 0.01 2.69
CA ALA A 131 -9.58 -0.18 3.95
C ALA A 131 -8.07 0.09 3.83
N PHE A 132 -7.44 -0.25 2.71
CA PHE A 132 -6.02 0.04 2.49
C PHE A 132 -5.76 1.54 2.40
N ARG A 133 -6.64 2.29 1.73
CA ARG A 133 -6.58 3.76 1.73
C ARG A 133 -6.72 4.32 3.15
N GLU A 134 -7.68 3.85 3.93
CA GLU A 134 -8.04 4.43 5.23
C GLU A 134 -7.12 4.01 6.38
N TYR A 135 -6.66 2.77 6.39
CA TYR A 135 -5.85 2.22 7.49
C TYR A 135 -4.39 1.96 7.11
N GLY A 136 -4.09 1.92 5.81
CA GLY A 136 -2.74 1.77 5.28
C GLY A 136 -2.09 3.11 4.95
N LEU A 137 -2.75 3.89 4.09
CA LEU A 137 -2.17 5.09 3.46
C LEU A 137 -2.61 6.42 4.07
N TYR A 138 -3.58 6.43 4.99
CA TYR A 138 -4.06 7.68 5.58
C TYR A 138 -2.93 8.40 6.33
N VAL A 139 -2.83 9.71 6.14
CA VAL A 139 -1.91 10.56 6.87
C VAL A 139 -2.77 11.55 7.63
N ASP A 140 -2.64 11.56 8.95
CA ASP A 140 -3.26 12.59 9.78
C ASP A 140 -2.63 13.94 9.40
N GLY A 141 -3.45 14.89 8.93
CA GLY A 141 -2.98 16.25 8.68
C GLY A 141 -2.55 16.92 9.99
N PRO A 142 -1.77 18.02 9.92
CA PRO A 142 -1.58 18.86 11.10
C PRO A 142 -2.96 19.29 11.61
N ASP A 143 -3.25 19.07 12.90
CA ASP A 143 -4.49 19.55 13.50
C ASP A 143 -4.54 21.07 13.37
N ASP A 144 -5.70 21.64 13.00
CA ASP A 144 -5.88 23.09 12.79
C ASP A 144 -5.49 23.97 14.01
N ASN A 145 -5.24 23.35 15.17
CA ASN A 145 -4.89 24.02 16.43
C ASN A 145 -3.47 23.74 16.94
N ASP A 146 -2.71 22.82 16.32
CA ASP A 146 -1.36 22.48 16.75
C ASP A 146 -0.41 22.51 15.55
N ASP A 147 0.65 23.32 15.67
CA ASP A 147 1.83 23.30 14.79
C ASP A 147 2.65 21.99 14.98
N ASP A 148 1.99 20.83 15.15
CA ASP A 148 2.64 19.52 15.34
C ASP A 148 3.10 18.92 14.00
N PHE A 149 3.93 19.71 13.34
CA PHE A 149 4.61 19.37 12.12
C PHE A 149 5.60 18.20 12.30
N ILE A 150 6.07 18.00 13.53
CA ILE A 150 6.93 16.87 13.90
C ILE A 150 6.12 15.57 13.89
N GLY A 151 4.92 15.57 14.48
CA GLY A 151 3.96 14.46 14.39
C GLY A 151 3.55 14.16 12.95
N TYR A 152 3.39 15.18 12.12
CA TYR A 152 3.13 15.03 10.69
C TYR A 152 4.26 14.30 9.96
N ILE A 153 5.51 14.72 10.10
CA ILE A 153 6.68 14.09 9.44
C ILE A 153 6.98 12.71 10.05
N ALA A 154 6.66 12.46 11.33
CA ALA A 154 6.83 11.14 11.96
C ALA A 154 6.04 10.02 11.25
N GLN A 155 4.99 10.36 10.49
CA GLN A 155 4.22 9.40 9.70
C GLN A 155 4.94 8.94 8.41
N THR A 156 6.07 9.55 8.05
CA THR A 156 6.86 9.20 6.84
C THR A 156 7.16 7.70 6.78
N THR A 157 7.65 7.12 7.87
CA THR A 157 7.97 5.68 7.91
C THR A 157 6.73 4.82 7.68
N LEU A 158 5.60 5.18 8.29
CA LEU A 158 4.34 4.45 8.13
C LEU A 158 3.84 4.47 6.68
N PHE A 159 3.95 5.64 6.04
CA PHE A 159 3.56 5.81 4.64
C PHE A 159 4.50 5.06 3.68
N VAL A 160 5.81 5.04 3.95
CA VAL A 160 6.79 4.23 3.20
C VAL A 160 6.52 2.74 3.35
N ASN A 161 6.19 2.25 4.55
CA ASN A 161 5.88 0.84 4.79
C ASN A 161 4.66 0.39 3.96
N ALA A 162 3.55 1.14 4.04
CA ALA A 162 2.36 0.84 3.26
C ALA A 162 2.65 0.90 1.74
N THR A 163 3.44 1.87 1.30
CA THR A 163 3.88 2.00 -0.09
C THR A 163 4.73 0.81 -0.54
N THR A 164 5.63 0.31 0.31
CA THR A 164 6.49 -0.83 0.00
C THR A 164 5.65 -2.07 -0.25
N PHE A 165 4.65 -2.35 0.60
CA PHE A 165 3.66 -3.40 0.34
C PHE A 165 2.91 -3.21 -0.98
N ALA A 166 2.37 -2.00 -1.23
CA ALA A 166 1.58 -1.75 -2.43
C ALA A 166 2.41 -1.88 -3.72
N ALA A 167 3.68 -1.48 -3.67
CA ALA A 167 4.63 -1.63 -4.78
C ALA A 167 4.98 -3.10 -5.04
N GLU A 168 5.24 -3.88 -3.99
CA GLU A 168 5.44 -5.33 -4.12
C GLU A 168 4.21 -6.03 -4.68
N LEU A 169 3.00 -5.68 -4.21
CA LEU A 169 1.76 -6.23 -4.74
C LEU A 169 1.57 -5.90 -6.23
N LEU A 170 1.88 -4.67 -6.65
CA LEU A 170 1.80 -4.25 -8.06
C LEU A 170 2.75 -5.05 -8.97
N VAL A 171 3.94 -5.37 -8.48
CA VAL A 171 4.95 -6.12 -9.24
C VAL A 171 4.63 -7.60 -9.32
N ARG A 172 4.10 -8.17 -8.23
CA ARG A 172 3.95 -9.62 -8.07
C ARG A 172 2.60 -10.15 -8.52
N ALA A 173 1.54 -9.35 -8.44
CA ALA A 173 0.20 -9.81 -8.76
C ALA A 173 0.09 -10.16 -10.26
N PRO A 174 -0.35 -11.38 -10.63
CA PRO A 174 -0.58 -11.75 -12.03
C PRO A 174 -1.89 -11.18 -12.60
N PHE A 175 -2.52 -10.25 -11.87
CA PHE A 175 -3.83 -9.67 -12.15
C PHE A 175 -3.85 -8.19 -11.76
N GLU A 176 -4.90 -7.48 -12.16
CA GLU A 176 -5.04 -6.06 -11.84
C GLU A 176 -5.43 -5.86 -10.37
N VAL A 177 -4.55 -5.20 -9.61
CA VAL A 177 -4.74 -4.85 -8.18
C VAL A 177 -5.02 -3.36 -7.96
N HIS A 178 -5.06 -2.56 -9.03
CA HIS A 178 -5.25 -1.10 -9.04
C HIS A 178 -4.30 -0.31 -8.10
N MET A 179 -3.15 -0.89 -7.75
CA MET A 179 -2.16 -0.25 -6.88
C MET A 179 -1.47 0.94 -7.56
N ASP A 180 -1.50 0.99 -8.89
CA ASP A 180 -1.04 2.11 -9.72
C ASP A 180 -1.79 3.42 -9.42
N PHE A 181 -3.05 3.36 -8.97
CA PHE A 181 -3.78 4.53 -8.50
C PHE A 181 -3.10 5.18 -7.28
N TYR A 182 -2.61 4.38 -6.33
CA TYR A 182 -1.90 4.88 -5.16
C TYR A 182 -0.51 5.39 -5.50
N ALA A 183 0.18 4.73 -6.43
CA ALA A 183 1.45 5.23 -6.98
C ALA A 183 1.28 6.61 -7.62
N LEU A 184 0.25 6.78 -8.46
CA LEU A 184 -0.08 8.05 -9.08
C LEU A 184 -0.32 9.15 -8.04
N ASN A 185 -1.10 8.88 -6.99
CA ASN A 185 -1.36 9.86 -5.94
C ASN A 185 -0.10 10.23 -5.16
N ALA A 186 0.75 9.25 -4.80
CA ALA A 186 2.01 9.51 -4.10
C ALA A 186 2.98 10.34 -4.94
N LEU A 187 3.20 9.95 -6.21
CA LEU A 187 4.07 10.67 -7.14
C LEU A 187 3.56 12.09 -7.42
N MET A 188 2.26 12.26 -7.65
CA MET A 188 1.68 13.59 -7.85
C MET A 188 1.81 14.46 -6.61
N THR A 189 1.59 13.93 -5.41
CA THR A 189 1.65 14.74 -4.18
C THR A 189 3.09 15.17 -3.86
N ALA A 190 4.03 14.23 -3.94
CA ALA A 190 5.45 14.51 -3.72
C ALA A 190 6.02 15.46 -4.78
N LEU A 191 5.67 15.26 -6.05
CA LEU A 191 6.35 15.90 -7.19
C LEU A 191 5.53 17.01 -7.84
N ARG A 192 4.39 17.43 -7.27
CA ARG A 192 3.60 18.57 -7.78
C ARG A 192 4.43 19.85 -7.75
N ARG A 193 4.28 20.68 -8.79
CA ARG A 193 4.88 22.02 -8.88
C ARG A 193 3.83 23.00 -8.41
N ASP A 194 4.18 23.86 -7.48
CA ASP A 194 3.34 24.98 -7.09
C ASP A 194 4.17 26.25 -7.07
N GLU A 195 4.19 26.96 -8.20
CA GLU A 195 4.99 28.19 -8.36
C GLU A 195 4.64 29.30 -7.34
N THR A 196 3.51 29.18 -6.64
CA THR A 196 3.08 30.14 -5.60
C THR A 196 3.39 29.69 -4.16
N VAL A 197 3.69 28.40 -3.95
CA VAL A 197 3.86 27.77 -2.62
C VAL A 197 5.20 27.04 -2.48
N ASP A 198 5.95 26.82 -3.57
CA ASP A 198 7.22 26.06 -3.64
C ASP A 198 8.38 26.66 -2.81
N SER A 199 8.21 27.85 -2.21
CA SER A 199 9.18 28.46 -1.28
C SER A 199 8.70 28.53 0.18
N THR A 200 7.59 27.88 0.53
CA THR A 200 7.08 27.82 1.90
C THR A 200 7.60 26.59 2.64
N ASP A 201 7.82 26.74 3.96
CA ASP A 201 8.24 25.64 4.83
C ASP A 201 7.21 24.48 4.82
N GLU A 202 5.92 24.81 4.68
CA GLU A 202 4.81 23.84 4.56
C GLU A 202 4.97 22.93 3.35
N ARG A 203 5.27 23.49 2.17
CA ARG A 203 5.46 22.67 0.95
C ARG A 203 6.71 21.81 1.05
N GLN A 204 7.80 22.33 1.61
CA GLN A 204 9.01 21.53 1.80
C GLN A 204 8.75 20.33 2.70
N ALA A 205 7.90 20.46 3.72
CA ALA A 205 7.56 19.33 4.57
C ALA A 205 6.55 18.36 3.97
N GLU A 206 5.58 18.85 3.20
CA GLU A 206 4.72 17.96 2.43
C GLU A 206 5.58 17.11 1.47
N VAL A 207 6.52 17.74 0.76
CA VAL A 207 7.49 16.99 -0.05
C VAL A 207 8.32 16.05 0.83
N SER A 208 8.77 16.50 2.01
CA SER A 208 9.59 15.69 2.91
C SER A 208 8.88 14.41 3.38
N LEU A 209 7.57 14.49 3.61
CA LEU A 209 6.72 13.35 3.99
C LEU A 209 6.53 12.37 2.83
N TYR A 210 6.19 12.87 1.64
CA TYR A 210 5.76 12.03 0.53
C TYR A 210 6.90 11.57 -0.39
N LEU A 211 8.03 12.29 -0.42
CA LEU A 211 9.17 12.00 -1.29
C LEU A 211 9.75 10.59 -1.06
N PRO A 212 9.95 10.11 0.17
CA PRO A 212 10.46 8.76 0.39
C PRO A 212 9.54 7.66 -0.17
N ALA A 213 8.22 7.83 -0.07
CA ALA A 213 7.27 6.90 -0.65
C ALA A 213 7.26 6.99 -2.19
N ALA A 214 7.33 8.19 -2.76
CA ALA A 214 7.45 8.38 -4.20
C ALA A 214 8.72 7.70 -4.76
N ALA A 215 9.86 7.86 -4.09
CA ALA A 215 11.11 7.18 -4.45
C ALA A 215 10.98 5.65 -4.32
N ARG A 216 10.34 5.16 -3.25
CA ARG A 216 10.09 3.73 -3.03
C ARG A 216 9.26 3.08 -4.14
N TRP A 217 8.24 3.77 -4.67
CA TRP A 217 7.48 3.32 -5.84
C TRP A 217 8.37 3.10 -7.06
N ILE A 218 9.29 4.03 -7.33
CA ILE A 218 10.23 3.93 -8.45
C ILE A 218 11.23 2.80 -8.24
N GLU A 219 11.75 2.67 -7.02
CA GLU A 219 12.72 1.63 -6.65
C GLU A 219 12.17 0.22 -6.93
N ILE A 220 10.98 -0.08 -6.41
CA ILE A 220 10.38 -1.42 -6.45
C ILE A 220 9.58 -1.63 -7.74
N ALA A 221 8.65 -0.72 -8.05
CA ALA A 221 7.65 -0.89 -9.09
C ALA A 221 7.88 -0.02 -10.33
N GLY A 222 9.01 0.70 -10.42
CA GLY A 222 9.28 1.62 -11.54
C GLY A 222 9.15 0.97 -12.91
N GLY A 223 9.58 -0.30 -13.06
CA GLY A 223 9.42 -1.06 -14.30
C GLY A 223 7.96 -1.28 -14.68
N SER A 224 7.15 -1.79 -13.74
CA SER A 224 5.70 -1.98 -13.95
C SER A 224 4.99 -0.67 -14.26
N LEU A 225 5.32 0.41 -13.54
CA LEU A 225 4.76 1.75 -13.77
C LEU A 225 5.13 2.31 -15.14
N TYR A 226 6.39 2.14 -15.57
CA TYR A 226 6.83 2.57 -16.89
C TYR A 226 6.12 1.80 -18.00
N SER A 227 6.01 0.47 -17.87
CA SER A 227 5.24 -0.36 -18.80
C SER A 227 3.77 0.07 -18.86
N LEU A 228 3.15 0.45 -17.74
CA LEU A 228 1.79 1.01 -17.73
C LEU A 228 1.72 2.36 -18.45
N CYS A 229 2.72 3.23 -18.31
CA CYS A 229 2.80 4.51 -19.02
C CYS A 229 2.91 4.35 -20.55
N GLN A 230 3.49 3.23 -21.02
CA GLN A 230 3.66 2.92 -22.45
C GLN A 230 2.39 2.36 -23.11
N ARG A 231 1.42 1.86 -22.34
CA ARG A 231 0.19 1.30 -22.90
C ARG A 231 -0.62 2.39 -23.61
N LYS A 232 -1.14 2.09 -24.80
CA LYS A 232 -1.91 3.07 -25.59
C LYS A 232 -3.22 3.43 -24.89
N SER A 233 -3.59 4.71 -24.94
CA SER A 233 -4.91 5.20 -24.53
C SER A 233 -6.01 4.45 -25.28
N GLY A 234 -6.79 3.63 -24.55
CA GLY A 234 -7.88 2.81 -25.11
C GLY A 234 -7.96 1.39 -24.53
N GLU A 235 -6.86 0.82 -24.04
CA GLU A 235 -6.82 -0.57 -23.54
C GLU A 235 -7.17 -0.67 -22.04
N GLY A 236 -8.34 -0.19 -21.61
CA GLY A 236 -8.79 -0.35 -20.21
C GLY A 236 -9.71 0.75 -19.70
N GLN A 237 -10.61 0.36 -18.81
CA GLN A 237 -11.76 1.14 -18.37
C GLN A 237 -11.40 2.11 -17.22
N GLY A 238 -11.61 3.41 -17.42
CA GLY A 238 -12.19 4.27 -16.37
C GLY A 238 -11.31 4.95 -15.30
N GLY A 239 -10.09 5.43 -15.59
CA GLY A 239 -9.30 6.23 -14.63
C GLY A 239 -8.33 7.23 -15.25
N LYS A 240 -7.81 8.20 -14.47
CA LYS A 240 -6.66 9.04 -14.85
C LYS A 240 -5.48 8.11 -15.13
N ARG A 241 -5.19 7.87 -16.40
CA ARG A 241 -4.16 6.91 -16.83
C ARG A 241 -2.77 7.48 -16.63
N LEU A 242 -1.87 6.61 -16.17
CA LEU A 242 -0.42 6.78 -16.27
C LEU A 242 -0.04 7.04 -17.74
N SER A 243 0.91 7.94 -17.97
CA SER A 243 1.34 8.34 -19.31
C SER A 243 2.82 8.66 -19.33
N LEU A 244 3.46 8.52 -20.50
CA LEU A 244 4.86 8.91 -20.69
C LEU A 244 5.12 10.39 -20.35
N GLY A 245 4.13 11.27 -20.55
CA GLY A 245 4.24 12.67 -20.15
C GLY A 245 4.32 12.86 -18.64
N GLN A 246 3.54 12.09 -17.87
CA GLN A 246 3.65 12.08 -16.40
C GLN A 246 4.97 11.48 -15.93
N TRP A 247 5.43 10.41 -16.58
CA TRP A 247 6.72 9.80 -16.28
C TRP A 247 7.87 10.79 -16.45
N GLU A 248 7.94 11.50 -17.58
CA GLU A 248 8.95 12.53 -17.83
C GLU A 248 8.87 13.64 -16.79
N TYR A 249 7.66 14.10 -16.49
CA TYR A 249 7.43 15.12 -15.46
C TYR A 249 7.98 14.67 -14.10
N TRP A 250 7.68 13.47 -13.64
CA TRP A 250 8.19 12.96 -12.35
C TRP A 250 9.71 12.84 -12.34
N LYS A 251 10.30 12.34 -13.43
CA LYS A 251 11.75 12.23 -13.58
C LYS A 251 12.43 13.59 -13.47
N GLU A 252 11.94 14.60 -14.20
CA GLU A 252 12.44 15.99 -14.11
C GLU A 252 12.35 16.52 -12.67
N ARG A 253 11.23 16.24 -11.99
CA ARG A 253 11.04 16.71 -10.61
C ARG A 253 11.96 16.07 -9.60
N PHE A 254 12.25 14.77 -9.73
CA PHE A 254 13.27 14.12 -8.92
C PHE A 254 14.66 14.74 -9.16
N ALA A 255 15.03 15.03 -10.41
CA ALA A 255 16.28 15.72 -10.72
C ALA A 255 16.37 17.09 -10.03
N ILE A 256 15.33 17.92 -10.15
CA ILE A 256 15.27 19.23 -9.50
C ILE A 256 15.42 19.12 -7.97
N ILE A 257 14.71 18.18 -7.33
CA ILE A 257 14.79 17.98 -5.88
C ILE A 257 16.21 17.56 -5.46
N SER A 258 16.88 16.72 -6.25
CA SER A 258 18.24 16.25 -5.95
C SER A 258 19.30 17.36 -5.91
N GLU A 259 19.05 18.49 -6.57
CA GLU A 259 19.97 19.63 -6.65
C GLU A 259 19.51 20.82 -5.79
N SER A 260 18.30 20.76 -5.22
CA SER A 260 17.70 21.89 -4.51
C SER A 260 18.29 22.10 -3.12
N GLY A 261 18.66 23.35 -2.79
CA GLY A 261 19.22 23.71 -1.49
C GLY A 261 18.25 23.57 -0.30
N GLY A 262 16.94 23.44 -0.55
CA GLY A 262 15.90 23.37 0.49
C GLY A 262 15.65 21.98 1.08
N PHE A 263 16.34 20.94 0.61
CA PHE A 263 16.16 19.56 1.09
C PHE A 263 17.42 19.03 1.79
N SER A 264 17.21 18.09 2.71
CA SER A 264 18.30 17.36 3.38
C SER A 264 19.07 16.46 2.39
N ASP A 265 20.28 16.06 2.77
CA ASP A 265 21.13 15.22 1.92
C ASP A 265 20.52 13.82 1.67
N ASP A 266 19.82 13.26 2.65
CA ASP A 266 19.10 11.98 2.50
C ASP A 266 17.98 12.10 1.45
N GLN A 267 17.21 13.19 1.48
CA GLN A 267 16.14 13.44 0.52
C GLN A 267 16.69 13.67 -0.89
N LYS A 268 17.79 14.41 -1.02
CA LYS A 268 18.48 14.60 -2.30
C LYS A 268 18.99 13.28 -2.86
N THR A 269 19.52 12.41 -2.00
CA THR A 269 20.00 11.09 -2.37
C THR A 269 18.86 10.22 -2.87
N LEU A 270 17.74 10.13 -2.14
CA LEU A 270 16.55 9.40 -2.57
C LEU A 270 16.02 9.91 -3.91
N ALA A 271 15.96 11.23 -4.10
CA ALA A 271 15.50 11.83 -5.35
C ALA A 271 16.44 11.50 -6.51
N LYS A 272 17.75 11.57 -6.29
CA LYS A 272 18.77 11.22 -7.27
C LYS A 272 18.68 9.74 -7.69
N GLU A 273 18.58 8.83 -6.73
CA GLU A 273 18.45 7.39 -6.99
C GLU A 273 17.19 7.08 -7.80
N ALA A 274 16.06 7.71 -7.46
CA ALA A 274 14.82 7.59 -8.22
C ALA A 274 14.99 8.10 -9.66
N TYR A 275 15.60 9.27 -9.85
CA TYR A 275 15.89 9.81 -11.18
C TYR A 275 16.78 8.87 -12.03
N GLU A 276 17.86 8.36 -11.44
CA GLU A 276 18.78 7.43 -12.11
C GLU A 276 18.08 6.12 -12.49
N LYS A 277 17.25 5.59 -11.58
CA LYS A 277 16.45 4.38 -11.83
C LYS A 277 15.45 4.60 -12.98
N MET A 278 14.73 5.72 -12.99
CA MET A 278 13.80 6.06 -14.06
C MET A 278 14.53 6.18 -15.41
N SER A 279 15.68 6.86 -15.42
CA SER A 279 16.52 7.01 -16.61
C SER A 279 16.99 5.63 -17.12
N ALA A 280 17.43 4.74 -16.25
CA ALA A 280 17.86 3.39 -16.64
C ALA A 280 16.73 2.59 -17.28
N LEU A 281 15.50 2.68 -16.76
CA LEU A 281 14.33 1.96 -17.29
C LEU A 281 13.95 2.40 -18.71
N GLU A 282 14.14 3.68 -19.06
CA GLU A 282 13.89 4.19 -20.41
C GLU A 282 14.89 3.65 -21.44
N HIS A 283 16.13 3.40 -21.03
CA HIS A 283 17.21 2.93 -21.91
C HIS A 283 17.17 1.43 -22.16
N ILE A 284 16.49 0.67 -21.30
CA ILE A 284 16.37 -0.77 -21.46
C ILE A 284 15.42 -1.12 -22.61
N GLY A 285 14.49 -0.23 -22.99
CA GLY A 285 13.49 -0.49 -24.02
C GLY A 285 12.61 -1.72 -23.70
N PRO A 286 11.49 -1.92 -24.40
CA PRO A 286 10.75 -3.18 -24.32
C PRO A 286 11.54 -4.35 -24.91
#